data_AF-A0AAU2AST7-F1
#
_entry.id   AF-A0AAU2AST7-F1
#
_cell.length_a   1.000
_cell.length_b   1.000
_cell.length_c   1.000
_cell.angle_alpha   90.00
_cell.angle_beta   90.00
_cell.angle_gamma   90.00
#
_symmetry.space_group_name_H-M   'P 1'
#
loop_
_entity.id
_entity.type
_entity.pdbx_description
1 polymer ?
#
loop_
_entity_poly.entity_id
_entity_poly.type
_entity_poly.pdbx_seq_one_letter_code
_entity_poly.pdbx_strand_id
1 'polypeptide(L)'
;MSLMREFLRRSALWAQQLGSDAWPFFDVAALIDPSVRADSDVVERISRSCVQQQSAVQRSCEWALHFAALEEAGRVPFQLPNPFEPLVSLFENGGGFALDGTGMIDIDADASMSKGKLDDWLRPADTPTRGRDLQTREFAKRSGRRPDTHQVRRPQSGADPGGVL
;
A
#
# COMPACT_ATOMS: atom_id res chain seq x y z
N MET A 1 -10.26 -1.05 -8.86
CA MET A 1 -9.24 -1.09 -7.79
C MET A 1 -8.86 -2.48 -7.24
N SER A 2 -9.72 -3.51 -7.30
CA SER A 2 -9.36 -4.84 -6.74
C SER A 2 -8.14 -5.47 -7.44
N LEU A 3 -8.07 -5.37 -8.77
CA LEU A 3 -7.02 -6.01 -9.58
C LEU A 3 -5.62 -5.47 -9.32
N MET A 4 -5.41 -4.15 -9.28
CA MET A 4 -4.09 -3.58 -8.98
C MET A 4 -3.63 -3.95 -7.55
N ARG A 5 -4.54 -3.91 -6.57
CA ARG A 5 -4.22 -4.37 -5.21
C ARG A 5 -3.84 -5.84 -5.19
N GLU A 6 -4.57 -6.66 -5.94
CA GLU A 6 -4.27 -8.08 -6.03
C GLU A 6 -2.93 -8.34 -6.75
N PHE A 7 -2.60 -7.58 -7.80
CA PHE A 7 -1.27 -7.61 -8.43
C PHE A 7 -0.17 -7.28 -7.41
N LEU A 8 -0.31 -6.19 -6.65
CA LEU A 8 0.67 -5.78 -5.64
C LEU A 8 0.84 -6.84 -4.54
N ARG A 9 -0.27 -7.46 -4.12
CA ARG A 9 -0.25 -8.57 -3.16
C ARG A 9 0.47 -9.80 -3.71
N ARG A 10 0.09 -10.27 -4.91
CA ARG A 10 0.70 -11.47 -5.50
C ARG A 10 2.17 -11.25 -5.84
N SER A 11 2.53 -10.11 -6.43
CA SER A 11 3.92 -9.75 -6.70
C SER A 11 4.76 -9.66 -5.42
N ALA A 12 4.17 -9.24 -4.28
CA ALA A 12 4.88 -9.23 -2.99
C ALA A 12 5.23 -10.64 -2.51
N LEU A 13 4.32 -11.61 -2.67
CA LEU A 13 4.60 -13.02 -2.37
C LEU A 13 5.79 -13.54 -3.20
N TRP A 14 5.80 -13.22 -4.49
CA TRP A 14 6.89 -13.61 -5.38
C TRP A 14 8.22 -12.95 -5.01
N ALA A 15 8.21 -11.65 -4.74
CA ALA A 15 9.40 -10.93 -4.32
C ALA A 15 9.98 -11.49 -3.00
N GLN A 16 9.11 -11.77 -2.01
CA GLN A 16 9.51 -12.42 -0.77
C GLN A 16 10.10 -13.80 -1.02
N GLN A 17 9.43 -14.63 -1.81
CA GLN A 17 9.84 -16.01 -2.08
C GLN A 17 11.17 -16.08 -2.84
N LEU A 18 11.43 -15.11 -3.72
CA LEU A 18 12.65 -15.01 -4.52
C LEU A 18 13.76 -14.20 -3.84
N GLY A 19 13.49 -13.57 -2.68
CA GLY A 19 14.44 -12.68 -2.01
C GLY A 19 14.79 -11.42 -2.82
N SER A 20 13.85 -10.94 -3.64
CA SER A 20 14.06 -9.81 -4.56
C SER A 20 13.58 -8.48 -3.98
N ASP A 21 14.35 -7.41 -4.22
CA ASP A 21 13.99 -6.03 -3.90
C ASP A 21 13.30 -5.28 -5.06
N ALA A 22 13.16 -5.92 -6.22
CA ALA A 22 12.62 -5.33 -7.45
C ALA A 22 11.08 -5.13 -7.46
N TRP A 23 10.44 -5.34 -6.30
CA TRP A 23 9.00 -5.19 -6.15
C TRP A 23 8.52 -3.74 -6.43
N PRO A 24 7.36 -3.53 -7.10
CA PRO A 24 6.38 -4.53 -7.54
C PRO A 24 6.49 -4.98 -9.00
N PHE A 25 7.26 -4.24 -9.81
CA PHE A 25 7.31 -4.41 -11.26
C PHE A 25 8.64 -5.06 -11.65
N PHE A 26 8.65 -6.39 -11.77
CA PHE A 26 9.84 -7.15 -12.12
C PHE A 26 9.53 -8.42 -12.92
N ASP A 27 10.56 -8.91 -13.61
CA ASP A 27 10.50 -10.15 -14.37
C ASP A 27 10.67 -11.37 -13.45
N VAL A 28 9.54 -11.92 -13.01
CA VAL A 28 9.50 -13.12 -12.17
C VAL A 28 10.13 -14.32 -12.87
N ALA A 29 9.91 -14.44 -14.19
CA ALA A 29 10.44 -15.57 -14.96
C ALA A 29 11.97 -15.52 -15.04
N ALA A 30 12.55 -14.32 -15.22
CA ALA A 30 14.00 -14.13 -15.23
C ALA A 30 14.70 -14.58 -13.95
N LEU A 31 14.05 -14.38 -12.81
CA LEU A 31 14.60 -14.74 -11.51
C LEU A 31 14.50 -16.24 -11.21
N ILE A 32 13.57 -16.94 -11.85
CA ILE A 32 13.39 -18.38 -11.68
C ILE A 32 14.27 -19.15 -12.67
N ASP A 33 14.10 -18.88 -13.95
CA ASP A 33 14.85 -19.53 -15.03
C ASP A 33 14.97 -18.58 -16.22
N PRO A 34 16.09 -17.86 -16.38
CA PRO A 34 16.25 -16.90 -17.45
C PRO A 34 16.34 -17.53 -18.83
N SER A 35 16.51 -18.86 -18.93
CA SER A 35 16.57 -19.59 -20.20
C SER A 35 15.19 -19.87 -20.80
N VAL A 36 14.13 -19.81 -20.00
CA VAL A 36 12.75 -20.00 -20.47
C VAL A 36 12.13 -18.64 -20.74
N ARG A 37 11.87 -18.36 -22.02
CA ARG A 37 11.30 -17.09 -22.48
C ARG A 37 10.17 -17.34 -23.47
N ALA A 38 9.25 -16.38 -23.50
CA ALA A 38 8.22 -16.35 -24.52
C ALA A 38 8.85 -16.17 -25.91
N ASP A 39 8.15 -16.68 -26.91
CA ASP A 39 8.50 -16.50 -28.32
C ASP A 39 8.70 -15.01 -28.65
N SER A 40 9.83 -14.70 -29.31
CA SER A 40 10.21 -13.32 -29.60
C SER A 40 9.23 -12.61 -30.51
N ASP A 41 8.62 -13.31 -31.47
CA ASP A 41 7.66 -12.72 -32.41
C ASP A 41 6.36 -12.36 -31.69
N VAL A 42 5.96 -13.17 -30.70
CA VAL A 42 4.81 -12.88 -29.84
C VAL A 42 5.08 -11.66 -28.97
N VAL A 43 6.25 -11.60 -28.32
CA VAL A 43 6.67 -10.46 -27.48
C VAL A 43 6.70 -9.18 -28.31
N GLU A 44 7.31 -9.22 -29.50
CA GLU A 44 7.42 -8.05 -30.36
C GLU A 44 6.03 -7.55 -30.82
N ARG A 45 5.13 -8.46 -31.20
CA ARG A 45 3.76 -8.13 -31.58
C ARG A 45 2.99 -7.43 -30.46
N ILE A 46 3.13 -7.91 -29.22
CA ILE A 46 2.49 -7.27 -28.06
C ILE A 46 3.15 -5.93 -27.74
N SER A 47 4.47 -5.85 -27.78
CA SER A 47 5.22 -4.61 -27.54
C SER A 47 4.80 -3.50 -28.50
N ARG A 48 4.68 -3.81 -29.81
CA ARG A 48 4.16 -2.86 -30.82
C ARG A 48 2.74 -2.38 -30.51
N SER A 49 1.90 -3.22 -29.93
CA SER A 49 0.53 -2.86 -29.55
C SER A 49 0.48 -1.94 -28.31
N CYS A 50 1.54 -1.90 -27.52
CA CYS A 50 1.66 -1.09 -26.30
C CYS A 50 2.56 0.14 -26.46
N VAL A 51 2.98 0.50 -27.67
CA VAL A 51 4.01 1.54 -27.89
C VAL A 51 3.66 2.92 -27.29
N GLN A 52 2.37 3.25 -27.21
CA GLN A 52 1.89 4.50 -26.62
C GLN A 52 1.70 4.44 -25.09
N GLN A 53 1.85 3.26 -24.49
CA GLN A 53 1.69 3.06 -23.05
C GLN A 53 2.97 3.41 -22.30
N GLN A 54 2.86 3.68 -21.00
CA GLN A 54 4.04 3.89 -20.16
C GLN A 54 4.91 2.62 -20.11
N SER A 55 6.23 2.79 -19.96
CA SER A 55 7.18 1.67 -19.93
C SER A 55 6.87 0.59 -18.90
N ALA A 56 6.24 0.94 -17.77
CA ALA A 56 5.85 -0.03 -16.75
C ALA A 56 4.79 -1.00 -17.27
N VAL A 57 3.80 -0.50 -18.03
CA VAL A 57 2.77 -1.32 -18.69
C VAL A 57 3.41 -2.22 -19.74
N GLN A 58 4.23 -1.65 -20.63
CA GLN A 58 4.91 -2.42 -21.70
C GLN A 58 5.71 -3.60 -21.14
N ARG A 59 6.54 -3.33 -20.12
CA ARG A 59 7.34 -4.36 -19.46
C ARG A 59 6.47 -5.39 -18.75
N SER A 60 5.37 -4.97 -18.13
CA SER A 60 4.47 -5.90 -17.43
C SER A 60 3.80 -6.88 -18.39
N CYS A 61 3.46 -6.43 -19.61
CA CYS A 61 2.98 -7.32 -20.67
C CYS A 61 4.05 -8.34 -21.10
N GLU A 62 5.28 -7.88 -21.30
CA GLU A 62 6.41 -8.76 -21.64
C GLU A 62 6.69 -9.80 -20.55
N TRP A 63 6.74 -9.37 -19.28
CA TRP A 63 6.97 -10.27 -18.15
C TRP A 63 5.82 -11.27 -17.95
N ALA A 64 4.58 -10.86 -18.22
CA ALA A 64 3.43 -11.77 -18.21
C ALA A 64 3.59 -12.89 -19.26
N LEU A 65 4.05 -12.56 -20.46
CA LEU A 65 4.34 -13.55 -21.50
C LEU A 65 5.46 -14.50 -21.08
N HIS A 66 6.56 -13.98 -20.53
CA HIS A 66 7.66 -14.81 -20.05
C HIS A 66 7.23 -15.74 -18.90
N PHE A 67 6.39 -15.26 -18.00
CA PHE A 67 5.84 -16.08 -16.93
C PHE A 67 4.91 -17.17 -17.46
N ALA A 68 4.07 -16.87 -18.46
CA ALA A 68 3.23 -17.88 -19.12
C ALA A 68 4.09 -18.99 -19.78
N ALA A 69 5.18 -18.62 -20.46
CA ALA A 69 6.12 -19.60 -21.02
C ALA A 69 6.77 -20.49 -19.94
N LEU A 70 7.05 -19.92 -18.77
CA LEU A 70 7.58 -20.66 -17.62
C LEU A 70 6.54 -21.64 -17.03
N GLU A 71 5.26 -21.24 -16.97
CA GLU A 71 4.15 -22.10 -16.57
C GLU A 71 3.96 -23.26 -17.55
N GLU A 72 3.94 -22.99 -18.85
CA GLU A 72 3.81 -24.00 -19.91
C GLU A 72 4.97 -25.00 -19.91
N ALA A 73 6.18 -24.54 -19.59
CA ALA A 73 7.36 -25.41 -19.44
C ALA A 73 7.34 -26.25 -18.16
N GLY A 74 6.38 -26.04 -17.24
CA GLY A 74 6.32 -26.71 -15.94
C GLY A 74 7.49 -26.36 -15.03
N ARG A 75 8.07 -25.16 -15.18
CA ARG A 75 9.30 -24.74 -14.49
C ARG A 75 9.05 -23.82 -13.30
N VAL A 76 7.79 -23.55 -12.97
CA VAL A 76 7.41 -22.76 -11.80
C VAL A 76 7.56 -23.62 -10.53
N PRO A 77 8.52 -23.33 -9.63
CA PRO A 77 8.85 -24.23 -8.52
C PRO A 77 7.97 -24.02 -7.28
N PHE A 78 7.23 -22.90 -7.22
CA PHE A 78 6.45 -22.50 -6.05
C PHE A 78 4.96 -22.54 -6.34
N GLN A 79 4.18 -23.03 -5.37
CA GLN A 79 2.72 -22.99 -5.42
C GLN A 79 2.20 -21.61 -5.00
N LEU A 80 2.57 -20.59 -5.77
CA LEU A 80 2.10 -19.22 -5.60
C LEU A 80 1.13 -18.85 -6.72
N PRO A 81 0.16 -17.95 -6.46
CA PRO A 81 -0.76 -17.51 -7.50
C PRO A 81 0.01 -16.76 -8.60
N ASN A 82 -0.46 -16.89 -9.85
CA ASN A 82 0.12 -16.18 -10.98
C ASN A 82 0.13 -14.66 -10.69
N PRO A 83 1.31 -14.01 -10.72
CA PRO A 83 1.43 -12.61 -10.32
C PRO A 83 0.79 -11.67 -11.33
N PHE A 84 0.76 -12.01 -12.62
CA PHE A 84 0.35 -11.12 -13.70
C PHE A 84 -1.12 -11.25 -14.08
N GLU A 85 -1.80 -12.33 -13.71
CA GLU A 85 -3.23 -12.53 -14.01
C GLU A 85 -4.11 -11.30 -13.66
N PRO A 86 -3.94 -10.60 -12.52
CA PRO A 86 -4.73 -9.40 -12.25
C PRO A 86 -4.43 -8.23 -13.20
N LEU A 87 -3.20 -8.09 -13.71
CA LEU A 87 -2.87 -7.06 -14.71
C LEU A 87 -3.41 -7.44 -16.08
N VAL A 88 -3.32 -8.71 -16.48
CA VAL A 88 -3.91 -9.20 -17.73
C VAL A 88 -5.40 -8.91 -17.73
N SER A 89 -6.11 -9.26 -16.66
CA SER A 89 -7.53 -8.92 -16.52
C SER A 89 -7.79 -7.41 -16.54
N LEU A 90 -6.92 -6.59 -15.93
CA LEU A 90 -7.07 -5.13 -15.99
C LEU A 90 -7.02 -4.63 -17.45
N PHE A 91 -6.04 -5.10 -18.22
CA PHE A 91 -5.84 -4.69 -19.61
C PHE A 91 -6.95 -5.22 -20.54
N GLU A 92 -7.41 -6.45 -20.34
CA GLU A 92 -8.52 -7.03 -21.11
C GLU A 92 -9.84 -6.28 -20.91
N ASN A 93 -10.03 -5.67 -19.74
CA ASN A 93 -11.18 -4.80 -19.46
C ASN A 93 -11.00 -3.37 -20.00
N GLY A 94 -9.95 -3.11 -20.79
CA GLY A 94 -9.64 -1.79 -21.33
C GLY A 94 -9.06 -0.81 -20.31
N GLY A 95 -8.73 -1.29 -19.10
CA GLY A 95 -8.10 -0.50 -18.06
C GLY A 95 -6.58 -0.44 -18.20
N GLY A 96 -5.94 0.42 -17.41
CA GLY A 96 -4.50 0.58 -17.39
C GLY A 96 -4.01 1.23 -16.10
N PHE A 97 -2.71 1.49 -16.05
CA PHE A 97 -2.12 2.26 -14.96
C PHE A 97 -0.95 3.10 -15.42
N ALA A 98 -0.68 4.16 -14.67
CA ALA A 98 0.50 4.98 -14.79
C ALA A 98 1.19 5.09 -13.44
N LEU A 99 2.52 5.12 -13.47
CA LEU A 99 3.35 5.46 -12.33
C LEU A 99 3.64 6.95 -12.39
N ASP A 100 3.35 7.66 -11.32
CA ASP A 100 3.89 8.99 -11.16
C ASP A 100 5.33 8.91 -10.63
N GLY A 101 6.10 9.99 -10.78
CA GLY A 101 7.46 10.06 -10.26
C GLY A 101 7.55 10.07 -8.73
N THR A 102 6.42 10.02 -8.02
CA THR A 102 6.33 10.08 -6.55
C THR A 102 6.08 8.72 -5.91
N GLY A 103 5.87 7.68 -6.72
CA GLY A 103 5.59 6.31 -6.26
C GLY A 103 4.11 6.02 -6.07
N MET A 104 3.23 6.88 -6.59
CA MET A 104 1.80 6.62 -6.75
C MET A 104 1.55 5.84 -8.05
N ILE A 105 0.48 5.06 -7.99
CA ILE A 105 -0.05 4.30 -9.10
C ILE A 105 -1.43 4.88 -9.39
N ASP A 106 -1.55 5.55 -10.52
CA ASP A 106 -2.83 5.99 -11.07
C ASP A 106 -3.41 4.84 -11.87
N ILE A 107 -4.64 4.44 -11.54
CA ILE A 107 -5.37 3.33 -12.17
C ILE A 107 -6.52 3.97 -12.92
N ASP A 108 -6.46 3.92 -14.25
CA ASP A 108 -7.33 4.70 -15.14
C ASP A 108 -7.35 6.20 -14.75
N ALA A 109 -8.43 6.91 -15.08
CA ALA A 109 -8.60 8.32 -14.74
C ALA A 109 -9.19 8.54 -13.32
N ASP A 110 -9.68 7.48 -12.66
CA ASP A 110 -10.64 7.61 -11.56
C ASP A 110 -10.10 7.16 -10.20
N ALA A 111 -8.92 6.55 -10.14
CA ALA A 111 -8.33 6.07 -8.90
C ALA A 111 -6.82 6.29 -8.85
N SER A 112 -6.30 6.64 -7.68
CA SER A 112 -4.87 6.71 -7.40
C SER A 112 -4.57 6.04 -6.06
N MET A 113 -3.43 5.37 -5.96
CA MET A 113 -3.00 4.73 -4.72
C MET A 113 -1.48 4.68 -4.58
N SER A 114 -0.99 4.73 -3.36
CA SER A 114 0.42 4.47 -3.10
C SER A 114 0.70 2.97 -3.21
N LYS A 115 1.86 2.61 -3.79
CA LYS A 115 2.34 1.23 -3.72
C LYS A 115 2.71 0.81 -2.29
N GLY A 116 3.06 1.74 -1.39
CA GLY A 116 3.45 1.40 -0.01
C GLY A 116 4.74 0.56 0.07
N LYS A 117 4.88 -0.21 1.16
CA LYS A 117 6.04 -1.10 1.40
C LYS A 117 5.66 -2.55 1.13
N LEU A 118 6.64 -3.35 0.74
CA LEU A 118 6.46 -4.79 0.49
C LEU A 118 5.77 -5.50 1.69
N ASP A 119 6.20 -5.22 2.92
CA ASP A 119 5.62 -5.81 4.14
C ASP A 119 4.15 -5.49 4.39
N ASP A 120 3.62 -4.41 3.80
CA ASP A 120 2.20 -4.07 3.93
C ASP A 120 1.32 -5.04 3.11
N TRP A 121 1.89 -5.65 2.06
CA TRP A 121 1.21 -6.56 1.13
C TRP A 121 1.29 -8.03 1.50
N LEU A 122 2.17 -8.38 2.44
CA LEU A 122 2.35 -9.74 2.92
C LEU A 122 1.47 -10.07 4.14
N ARG A 123 0.84 -9.06 4.76
CA ARG A 123 0.00 -9.28 5.94
C ARG A 123 -1.29 -10.01 5.54
N PRO A 124 -1.68 -11.07 6.26
CA PRO A 124 -3.02 -11.64 6.13
C PRO A 124 -4.06 -10.54 6.39
N ALA A 125 -5.10 -10.49 5.56
CA ALA A 125 -6.19 -9.51 5.66
C ALA A 125 -6.84 -9.44 7.05
N ASP A 126 -6.72 -10.51 7.84
CA ASP A 126 -7.32 -10.66 9.17
C ASP A 126 -6.32 -10.63 10.33
N THR A 127 -5.14 -10.01 10.18
CA THR A 127 -4.32 -9.74 11.36
C THR A 127 -4.78 -8.42 11.98
N PRO A 128 -5.61 -8.40 13.05
CA PRO A 128 -5.88 -7.16 13.74
C PRO A 128 -4.54 -6.61 14.22
N THR A 129 -4.22 -5.39 13.79
CA THR A 129 -3.08 -4.63 14.30
C THR A 129 -3.27 -4.45 15.80
N ARG A 130 -2.74 -5.40 16.58
CA ARG A 130 -2.81 -5.35 18.04
C ARG A 130 -1.79 -4.33 18.54
N GLY A 131 -2.25 -3.09 18.61
CA GLY A 131 -1.83 -2.10 19.59
C GLY A 131 -0.40 -1.57 19.49
N ARG A 132 -0.27 -0.35 18.94
CA ARG A 132 0.48 0.71 19.60
C ARG A 132 0.07 2.06 19.04
N ASP A 133 -0.97 2.63 19.63
CA ASP A 133 -1.04 4.06 19.95
C ASP A 133 -1.95 4.19 21.17
N LEU A 134 -1.35 3.83 22.31
CA LEU A 134 -1.89 4.14 23.62
C LEU A 134 -1.85 5.66 23.77
N GLN A 135 -3.05 6.21 23.97
CA GLN A 135 -3.34 7.44 24.68
C GLN A 135 -2.18 7.87 25.59
N THR A 136 -1.57 9.00 25.26
CA THR A 136 -0.70 9.71 26.20
C THR A 136 -1.26 11.10 26.38
N ARG A 137 -1.80 11.29 27.61
CA ARG A 137 -2.03 12.54 28.34
C ARG A 137 -3.30 13.33 28.01
N GLU A 138 -4.33 13.06 28.80
CA GLU A 138 -4.99 14.06 29.64
C GLU A 138 -5.51 13.31 30.88
N PHE A 139 -5.47 13.92 32.07
CA PHE A 139 -5.79 13.37 33.41
C PHE A 139 -4.65 12.75 34.23
N ALA A 140 -3.79 13.62 34.75
CA ALA A 140 -3.20 13.43 36.08
C ALA A 140 -2.87 14.78 36.76
N LYS A 141 -3.91 15.55 37.12
CA LYS A 141 -3.85 16.50 38.26
C LYS A 141 -5.15 16.47 39.03
N ARG A 142 -5.38 15.37 39.74
CA ARG A 142 -6.31 15.35 40.88
C ARG A 142 -5.83 14.32 41.91
N SER A 143 -5.00 14.79 42.83
CA SER A 143 -4.75 14.11 44.10
C SER A 143 -4.24 15.16 45.09
N GLY A 144 -5.02 15.45 46.12
CA GLY A 144 -4.62 16.40 47.15
C GLY A 144 -5.71 16.83 48.14
N ARG A 145 -6.22 15.87 48.93
CA ARG A 145 -6.84 16.00 50.27
C ARG A 145 -8.28 16.54 50.44
N ARG A 146 -9.08 15.68 51.09
CA ARG A 146 -10.29 15.95 51.90
C ARG A 146 -9.87 16.35 53.35
N PRO A 147 -10.81 16.51 54.31
CA PRO A 147 -11.95 17.43 54.41
C PRO A 147 -11.90 18.21 55.75
N ASP A 148 -12.99 18.94 56.03
CA ASP A 148 -13.61 19.19 57.34
C ASP A 148 -13.68 20.61 57.93
N THR A 149 -14.94 20.88 58.29
CA THR A 149 -15.48 21.70 59.39
C THR A 149 -15.47 23.23 59.35
N HIS A 150 -16.71 23.71 59.24
CA HIS A 150 -17.41 24.60 60.17
C HIS A 150 -16.95 26.06 60.36
N GLN A 151 -17.95 26.91 60.13
CA GLN A 151 -18.38 28.04 60.97
C GLN A 151 -17.82 29.45 60.73
N VAL A 152 -18.78 30.30 60.30
CA VAL A 152 -19.27 31.48 61.06
C VAL A 152 -18.64 32.85 60.80
N ARG A 153 -19.57 33.82 60.65
CA ARG A 153 -19.51 35.30 60.82
C ARG A 153 -19.14 36.20 59.63
N ARG A 154 -20.19 36.85 59.09
CA ARG A 154 -20.23 38.29 58.72
C ARG A 154 -20.00 39.18 59.98
N PRO A 155 -19.88 40.54 59.92
CA PRO A 155 -19.93 41.48 58.77
C PRO A 155 -18.88 42.65 58.79
N GLN A 156 -18.95 43.45 57.71
CA GLN A 156 -18.93 44.94 57.65
C GLN A 156 -17.64 45.79 57.56
N SER A 157 -17.85 46.88 56.79
CA SER A 157 -17.16 48.18 56.72
C SER A 157 -16.04 48.26 55.68
N GLY A 158 -16.09 49.09 54.63
CA GLY A 158 -16.82 50.33 54.40
C GLY A 158 -15.78 51.43 54.14
N ALA A 159 -15.72 51.96 52.92
CA ALA A 159 -15.18 53.29 52.61
C ALA A 159 -15.25 53.55 51.10
N ASP A 160 -16.25 54.35 50.74
CA ASP A 160 -16.39 55.15 49.54
C ASP A 160 -15.61 56.47 49.74
N PRO A 161 -14.89 57.01 48.75
CA PRO A 161 -14.54 58.43 48.73
C PRO A 161 -15.30 59.13 47.60
N GLY A 162 -16.43 59.73 47.96
CA GLY A 162 -17.03 60.81 47.18
C GLY A 162 -16.16 62.06 47.25
N GLY A 163 -15.75 62.56 46.09
CA GLY A 163 -15.16 63.88 45.92
C GLY A 163 -16.20 64.85 45.35
N VAL A 164 -16.60 65.84 46.14
CA VAL A 164 -17.15 67.12 45.69
C VAL A 164 -16.77 68.18 46.73
N LEU A 165 -15.98 69.15 46.25
CA LEU A 165 -15.73 70.54 46.73
C LEU A 165 -15.15 70.75 48.14
#